data_AF-A0A2V9NE79-F1
#
_entry.id   AF-A0A2V9NE79-F1
#
_cell.length_a   1.000
_cell.length_b   1.000
_cell.length_c   1.000
_cell.angle_alpha   90.00
_cell.angle_beta   90.00
_cell.angle_gamma   90.00
#
_symmetry.space_group_name_H-M   'P 1'
#
loop_
_entity.id
_entity.type
_entity.pdbx_description
1 polymer ?
#
loop_
_entity_poly.entity_id
_entity_poly.type
_entity_poly.pdbx_seq_one_letter_code
_entity_poly.pdbx_strand_id
1 'polypeptide(L)'
;MLELEKDSGAFTDYFVVCSGSNPRQVQAISDEVAERLDKKGMRATHIEGYKQAEWVLLDYVDFVVHVFSEHARRYYDLERLWKSARKLEPAELTARRRASTRTARKKPA
;
A
#
# COMPACT_ATOMS: atom_id res chain seq x y z
N MET A 1 -6.58 2.12 1.97
CA MET A 1 -5.49 2.68 1.14
C MET A 1 -5.63 4.19 1.15
N LEU A 2 -4.55 4.95 1.10
CA LEU A 2 -4.57 6.40 1.08
C LEU A 2 -4.05 6.88 -0.29
N GLU A 3 -4.81 7.72 -0.97
CA GLU A 3 -4.39 8.47 -2.16
C GLU A 3 -3.90 9.84 -1.68
N LEU A 4 -2.60 10.11 -1.88
CA LEU A 4 -1.93 11.30 -1.35
C LEU A 4 -2.16 12.50 -2.29
N GLU A 5 -2.22 13.71 -1.71
CA GLU A 5 -2.37 14.94 -2.49
C GLU A 5 -1.03 15.32 -3.13
N LYS A 6 -1.07 15.82 -4.38
CA LYS A 6 0.16 16.15 -5.12
C LYS A 6 1.04 17.22 -4.46
N ASP A 7 0.44 18.07 -3.62
CA ASP A 7 1.14 19.18 -2.95
C ASP A 7 1.50 18.85 -1.49
N SER A 8 1.28 17.62 -1.03
CA SER A 8 1.53 17.25 0.38
C SER A 8 3.01 16.98 0.70
N GLY A 9 3.93 17.19 -0.24
CA GLY A 9 5.35 16.84 -0.10
C GLY A 9 5.60 15.32 -0.01
N ALA A 10 4.61 14.51 -0.38
CA ALA A 10 4.76 13.06 -0.45
C ALA A 10 5.64 12.66 -1.64
N PHE A 11 6.52 11.69 -1.43
CA PHE A 11 7.38 11.14 -2.48
C PHE A 11 6.71 10.04 -3.30
N THR A 12 5.46 9.70 -2.97
CA THR A 12 4.70 8.61 -3.58
C THR A 12 3.24 9.01 -3.76
N ASP A 13 2.51 8.34 -4.64
CA ASP A 13 1.10 8.65 -4.90
C ASP A 13 0.15 7.94 -3.92
N TYR A 14 0.55 6.77 -3.39
CA TYR A 14 -0.32 5.94 -2.58
C TYR A 14 0.36 5.29 -1.38
N PHE A 15 -0.37 5.24 -0.26
CA PHE A 15 -0.05 4.38 0.87
C PHE A 15 -1.04 3.23 1.03
N VAL A 16 -0.50 2.02 1.12
CA VAL A 16 -1.25 0.83 1.53
C VAL A 16 -0.89 0.56 2.98
N VAL A 17 -1.90 0.54 3.86
CA VAL A 17 -1.69 0.30 5.30
C VAL A 17 -2.41 -0.97 5.70
N CYS A 18 -1.65 -1.91 6.28
CA CYS A 18 -2.11 -3.21 6.74
C CYS A 18 -1.68 -3.44 8.20
N SER A 19 -2.31 -4.39 8.87
CA SER A 19 -1.94 -4.77 10.24
C SER A 19 -1.90 -6.27 10.43
N GLY A 20 -0.93 -6.74 11.22
CA GLY A 20 -0.83 -8.10 11.71
C GLY A 20 -1.03 -8.15 13.22
N SER A 21 -1.70 -9.21 13.69
CA SER A 21 -1.94 -9.49 15.11
C SER A 21 -0.69 -9.94 15.87
N ASN A 22 0.34 -10.40 15.15
CA ASN A 22 1.62 -10.85 15.72
C ASN A 22 2.78 -10.69 14.72
N PRO A 23 4.05 -10.71 15.19
CA PRO A 23 5.23 -10.56 14.35
C PRO A 23 5.30 -11.52 13.14
N ARG A 24 4.92 -12.79 13.32
CA ARG A 24 4.90 -13.77 12.21
C ARG A 24 3.88 -13.40 11.15
N GLN A 25 2.71 -12.90 11.55
CA GLN A 25 1.70 -12.44 10.60
C GLN A 25 2.17 -11.18 9.85
N VAL A 26 2.85 -10.26 10.53
CA VAL A 26 3.42 -9.06 9.88
C VAL A 26 4.45 -9.46 8.81
N GLN A 27 5.36 -10.39 9.12
CA GLN A 27 6.32 -10.94 8.16
C GLN A 27 5.61 -11.66 7.01
N ALA A 28 4.67 -12.56 7.31
CA ALA A 28 3.93 -13.31 6.30
C ALA A 28 3.14 -12.41 5.33
N ILE A 29 2.52 -11.33 5.83
CA ILE A 29 1.86 -10.35 4.97
C ILE A 29 2.89 -9.66 4.06
N SER A 30 4.03 -9.26 4.61
CA SER A 30 5.10 -8.58 3.87
C SER A 30 5.68 -9.49 2.77
N ASP A 31 5.93 -10.76 3.10
CA ASP A 31 6.44 -11.78 2.19
C ASP A 31 5.46 -12.04 1.05
N GLU A 32 4.17 -12.23 1.37
CA GLU A 32 3.13 -12.49 0.36
C GLU A 32 2.96 -11.31 -0.59
N VAL A 33 3.05 -10.07 -0.08
CA VAL A 33 3.01 -8.86 -0.91
C VAL A 33 4.20 -8.83 -1.86
N ALA A 34 5.41 -9.04 -1.34
CA ALA A 34 6.62 -9.05 -2.14
C ALA A 34 6.58 -10.14 -3.21
N GLU A 35 6.22 -11.37 -2.85
CA GLU A 35 6.14 -12.51 -3.76
C GLU A 35 5.12 -12.29 -4.88
N ARG A 36 3.92 -11.80 -4.55
CA ARG A 36 2.87 -11.56 -5.56
C ARG A 36 3.23 -10.46 -6.55
N LEU A 37 3.97 -9.44 -6.11
CA LEU A 37 4.38 -8.34 -6.97
C LEU A 37 5.61 -8.73 -7.80
N ASP A 38 6.54 -9.50 -7.24
CA ASP A 38 7.68 -10.04 -7.99
C ASP A 38 7.23 -10.95 -9.14
N LYS A 39 6.21 -11.81 -8.92
CA LYS A 39 5.57 -12.61 -9.98
C LYS A 39 4.95 -11.77 -11.12
N LYS A 40 4.73 -10.48 -10.89
CA LYS A 40 4.24 -9.52 -11.89
C LYS A 40 5.34 -8.62 -12.45
N GLY A 41 6.60 -8.90 -12.12
CA GLY A 41 7.76 -8.13 -12.54
C GLY A 41 7.99 -6.85 -11.73
N MET A 42 7.31 -6.66 -10.60
CA MET A 42 7.47 -5.49 -9.71
C MET A 42 8.19 -5.90 -8.43
N ARG A 43 9.46 -5.55 -8.31
CA ARG A 43 10.25 -5.78 -7.10
C ARG A 43 10.19 -4.56 -6.19
N ALA A 44 10.20 -4.82 -4.89
CA ALA A 44 10.37 -3.74 -3.93
C ALA A 44 11.77 -3.14 -4.11
N THR A 45 11.83 -1.81 -4.22
CA THR A 45 13.10 -1.06 -4.26
C THR A 45 13.81 -1.18 -2.92
N HIS A 46 13.04 -1.12 -1.84
CA HIS A 46 13.58 -1.25 -0.49
C HIS A 46 12.57 -1.91 0.46
N ILE A 47 13.10 -2.66 1.43
CA ILE A 47 12.32 -3.27 2.51
C ILE A 47 13.00 -2.96 3.84
N GLU A 48 12.28 -2.31 4.76
CA GLU A 48 12.77 -1.94 6.08
C GLU A 48 11.96 -2.59 7.21
N GLY A 49 12.59 -2.80 8.37
CA GLY A 49 11.90 -3.24 9.60
C GLY A 49 11.45 -4.71 9.64
N TYR A 50 11.73 -5.49 8.59
CA TYR A 50 11.30 -6.90 8.48
C TYR A 50 11.68 -7.78 9.68
N LYS A 51 12.90 -7.62 10.21
CA LYS A 51 13.40 -8.43 11.33
C LYS A 51 12.63 -8.14 12.63
N GLN A 52 12.32 -6.88 12.88
CA GLN A 52 11.59 -6.44 14.08
C GLN A 52 10.11 -6.75 13.97
N ALA A 53 9.55 -6.70 12.76
CA ALA A 53 8.15 -7.03 12.47
C ALA A 53 7.11 -6.22 13.28
N GLU A 54 7.52 -5.04 13.78
CA GLU A 54 6.63 -4.06 14.40
C GLU A 54 6.10 -3.07 13.37
N TRP A 55 6.96 -2.67 12.43
CA TRP A 55 6.61 -1.85 11.28
C TRP A 55 7.51 -2.27 10.13
N VAL A 56 6.92 -2.89 9.13
CA VAL A 56 7.60 -3.23 7.88
C VAL A 56 7.17 -2.25 6.80
N LEU A 57 8.14 -1.68 6.10
CA LEU A 57 7.93 -0.79 4.97
C LEU A 57 8.43 -1.49 3.70
N LEU A 58 7.57 -1.58 2.68
CA LEU A 58 7.93 -2.04 1.35
C LEU A 58 7.72 -0.89 0.36
N ASP A 59 8.82 -0.44 -0.23
CA ASP A 59 8.83 0.70 -1.16
C ASP A 59 8.81 0.22 -2.62
N TYR A 60 7.86 0.75 -3.40
CA TYR A 60 7.73 0.52 -4.84
C TYR A 60 7.78 1.82 -5.66
N VAL A 61 8.26 2.93 -5.07
CA VAL A 61 8.32 4.28 -5.67
C VAL A 61 6.93 4.90 -5.87
N ASP A 62 6.10 4.29 -6.73
CA ASP A 62 4.75 4.77 -7.05
C ASP A 62 3.76 4.57 -5.88
N PHE A 63 4.02 3.58 -5.03
CA PHE A 63 3.28 3.34 -3.79
C PHE A 63 4.17 2.72 -2.71
N VAL A 64 3.77 2.90 -1.45
CA VAL A 64 4.46 2.29 -0.30
C VAL A 64 3.48 1.45 0.52
N VAL A 65 3.88 0.23 0.85
CA VAL A 65 3.12 -0.68 1.71
C VAL A 65 3.69 -0.63 3.12
N HIS A 66 2.84 -0.25 4.07
CA HIS A 66 3.13 -0.23 5.49
C HIS A 66 2.40 -1.39 6.16
N VAL A 67 3.14 -2.34 6.73
CA VAL A 67 2.59 -3.45 7.50
C VAL A 67 2.96 -3.27 8.97
N PHE A 68 1.96 -2.96 9.79
CA PHE A 68 2.14 -2.68 11.21
C PHE A 68 1.78 -3.87 12.10
N SER A 69 2.44 -3.99 13.25
CA SER A 69 1.80 -4.63 14.40
C SER A 69 0.61 -3.78 14.86
N GLU A 70 -0.39 -4.40 15.48
CA GLU A 70 -1.53 -3.65 16.02
C GLU A 70 -1.10 -2.58 17.04
N HIS A 71 -0.04 -2.83 17.81
CA HIS A 71 0.50 -1.89 18.77
C HIS A 71 1.14 -0.69 18.06
N ALA A 72 2.02 -0.94 17.10
CA ALA A 72 2.68 0.11 16.33
C ALA A 72 1.68 0.97 15.56
N ARG A 73 0.64 0.39 14.95
CA ARG A 73 -0.38 1.17 14.24
C ARG A 73 -1.11 2.16 15.15
N ARG A 74 -1.45 1.73 16.38
CA ARG A 74 -2.09 2.61 17.37
C ARG A 74 -1.14 3.68 17.89
N TYR A 75 0.14 3.35 18.07
CA TYR A 75 1.14 4.28 18.58
C TYR A 75 1.50 5.37 17.56
N TYR A 76 1.82 4.97 16.33
CA TYR A 76 2.24 5.91 15.29
C TYR A 76 1.09 6.65 14.63
N ASP A 77 -0.11 6.04 14.59
CA ASP A 77 -1.35 6.62 14.05
C ASP A 77 -1.12 7.39 12.75
N LEU A 78 -0.47 6.74 11.77
CA LEU A 78 -0.09 7.37 10.50
C LEU A 78 -1.28 7.94 9.74
N GLU A 79 -2.47 7.38 9.94
CA GLU A 79 -3.71 7.91 9.37
C GLU A 79 -4.04 9.33 9.89
N ARG A 80 -3.55 9.70 11.08
CA ARG A 80 -3.67 11.05 11.65
C ARG A 80 -2.71 12.06 11.03
N LEU A 81 -1.55 11.61 10.53
CA LEU A 81 -0.62 12.46 9.80
C LEU A 81 -1.15 12.80 8.40
N TRP A 82 -1.80 11.84 7.75
CA TRP A 82 -2.30 11.96 6.37
C TRP A 82 -3.82 12.16 6.30
N LYS A 83 -4.39 12.99 7.18
CA LYS A 83 -5.85 13.18 7.25
C LYS A 83 -6.47 13.78 6.00
N SER A 84 -5.74 14.60 5.25
CA SER A 84 -6.22 15.16 3.98
C SER A 84 -6.20 14.14 2.84
N ALA A 85 -5.44 13.03 3.00
CA ALA A 85 -5.39 11.99 1.99
C ALA A 85 -6.74 11.27 1.88
N ARG A 86 -7.15 11.01 0.64
CA ARG A 86 -8.39 10.32 0.37
C ARG A 86 -8.26 8.85 0.75
N LYS A 87 -9.13 8.38 1.64
CA LYS A 87 -9.27 6.94 1.92
C LYS A 87 -9.94 6.26 0.73
N LEU A 88 -9.25 5.29 0.15
CA LEU A 88 -9.74 4.42 -0.90
C LEU A 88 -10.01 3.03 -0.32
N GLU A 89 -11.23 2.55 -0.56
CA GLU A 89 -11.63 1.19 -0.24
C GLU A 89 -11.26 0.22 -1.38
N PRO A 90 -10.91 -1.05 -1.10
CA PRO A 90 -10.53 -2.03 -2.13
C PRO A 90 -11.58 -2.21 -3.24
N ALA A 91 -12.87 -2.07 -2.88
CA ALA A 91 -13.98 -2.13 -3.83
C ALA A 91 -13.91 -1.00 -4.87
N GLU A 92 -13.56 0.21 -4.45
CA GLU A 92 -13.45 1.38 -5.33
C GLU A 92 -12.29 1.24 -6.31
N LEU A 93 -11.16 0.67 -5.87
CA LEU A 93 -10.01 0.41 -6.73
C LEU A 93 -10.37 -0.59 -7.84
N THR A 94 -11.12 -1.62 -7.48
CA THR A 94 -11.60 -2.64 -8.44
C THR A 94 -12.59 -2.03 -9.43
N ALA A 95 -13.48 -1.14 -8.97
CA ALA A 95 -14.42 -0.42 -9.82
C ALA A 95 -13.70 0.54 -10.80
N ARG A 96 -12.73 1.33 -10.32
CA ARG A 96 -11.89 2.21 -11.15
C ARG A 96 -11.14 1.43 -12.23
N ARG A 97 -10.55 0.27 -11.87
CA ARG A 97 -9.85 -0.59 -12.84
C ARG A 97 -10.80 -1.12 -13.92
N ARG A 98 -12.01 -1.57 -13.55
CA ARG A 98 -13.04 -2.02 -14.49
C ARG A 98 -13.53 -0.89 -15.40
N ALA A 99 -13.68 0.32 -14.87
CA ALA A 99 -14.07 1.48 -15.65
C ALA A 99 -13.01 1.83 -16.71
N SER A 100 -11.72 1.91 -16.35
CA SER A 100 -10.66 2.24 -17.30
C SER A 100 -10.48 1.17 -18.39
N THR A 101 -10.61 -0.12 -18.05
CA THR A 101 -10.58 -1.20 -19.06
C THR A 101 -11.77 -1.12 -20.02
N ARG A 102 -12.93 -0.64 -19.55
CA ARG A 102 -14.14 -0.51 -20.39
C ARG A 102 -14.05 0.67 -21.34
N THR A 103 -13.42 1.79 -20.95
CA THR A 103 -13.17 2.94 -21.85
C THR A 103 -12.11 2.61 -22.91
N ALA A 104 -11.05 1.87 -22.55
CA ALA A 104 -10.03 1.42 -23.49
C ALA A 104 -10.60 0.46 -24.56
N ARG A 105 -11.62 -0.34 -24.22
CA ARG A 105 -12.32 -1.23 -25.15
C ARG A 105 -13.31 -0.53 -26.09
N LYS A 106 -13.66 0.73 -25.84
CA LYS A 106 -14.76 1.44 -26.52
C LYS A 106 -14.30 2.33 -27.70
N LYS A 107 -13.04 2.23 -28.14
CA LYS A 107 -12.55 2.86 -29.37
C LYS A 107 -12.46 1.81 -30.50
N PRO A 108 -13.56 1.55 -31.25
CA PRO A 108 -13.43 1.08 -32.62
C PRO A 108 -13.10 2.25 -33.54
N ALA A 109 -12.58 1.90 -34.72
CA ALA A 109 -12.03 2.74 -35.79
C ALA A 109 -12.86 3.95 -36.19
#